data_AF-A0A0L0N0X7-F1
#
_entry.id   AF-A0A0L0N0X7-F1
#
_cell.length_a   1.000
_cell.length_b   1.000
_cell.length_c   1.000
_cell.angle_alpha   90.00
_cell.angle_beta   90.00
_cell.angle_gamma   90.00
#
_symmetry.space_group_name_H-M   'P 1'
#
loop_
_entity.id
_entity.type
_entity.pdbx_description
1 polymer ?
#
loop_
_entity_poly.entity_id
_entity_poly.type
_entity_poly.pdbx_seq_one_letter_code
_entity_poly.pdbx_strand_id
1 'polypeptide(L)'
;MPRSDEAQAFFAAVYAAVQEIPHGKVTSYGHIAMLVGTPQRPRQVGVCMKHLPADAAARFNSETVPWQRVINARGIISPRSQPSGAPNQAAALRAEGVEVTTGALGELMVDFAQYGWFPRVLPSEADGEGASGPGSAGESEQSEGG
;
A
#
# COMPACT_ATOMS: atom_id res chain seq x y z
N MET A 1 -20.25 -0.65 -15.24
CA MET A 1 -19.25 -0.14 -16.20
C MET A 1 -17.94 -0.86 -15.90
N PRO A 2 -17.43 -1.74 -16.78
CA PRO A 2 -16.08 -2.27 -16.62
C PRO A 2 -15.09 -1.10 -16.61
N ARG A 3 -14.10 -1.16 -15.71
CA ARG A 3 -13.03 -0.16 -15.67
C ARG A 3 -12.18 -0.30 -16.93
N SER A 4 -11.60 0.80 -17.42
CA SER A 4 -10.57 0.71 -18.46
C SER A 4 -9.42 -0.22 -18.00
N ASP A 5 -8.70 -0.81 -18.94
CA ASP A 5 -7.59 -1.72 -18.63
C ASP A 5 -6.54 -1.06 -17.73
N GLU A 6 -6.24 0.23 -17.96
CA GLU A 6 -5.37 1.04 -17.09
C GLU A 6 -5.90 1.13 -15.66
N ALA A 7 -7.22 1.34 -15.49
CA ALA A 7 -7.82 1.41 -14.17
C ALA A 7 -7.85 0.03 -13.47
N GLN A 8 -7.98 -1.07 -14.22
CA GLN A 8 -7.83 -2.42 -13.65
C GLN A 8 -6.40 -2.70 -13.20
N ALA A 9 -5.40 -2.32 -14.01
CA ALA A 9 -3.99 -2.43 -13.66
C ALA A 9 -3.64 -1.61 -12.42
N PHE A 10 -4.15 -0.37 -12.32
CA PHE A 10 -3.97 0.47 -11.13
C PHE A 10 -4.55 -0.17 -9.87
N PHE A 11 -5.76 -0.75 -9.97
CA PHE A 11 -6.38 -1.46 -8.85
C PHE A 11 -5.55 -2.66 -8.41
N ALA A 12 -5.09 -3.48 -9.36
CA ALA A 12 -4.25 -4.63 -9.07
C ALA A 12 -2.92 -4.23 -8.40
N ALA A 13 -2.26 -3.17 -8.89
CA ALA A 13 -1.04 -2.64 -8.29
C ALA A 13 -1.25 -2.17 -6.85
N VAL A 14 -2.35 -1.44 -6.60
CA VAL A 14 -2.72 -1.00 -5.25
C VAL A 14 -2.99 -2.18 -4.32
N TYR A 15 -3.72 -3.20 -4.79
CA TYR A 15 -4.00 -4.38 -3.97
C TYR A 15 -2.74 -5.18 -3.65
N ALA A 16 -1.86 -5.39 -4.64
CA ALA A 16 -0.58 -6.06 -4.44
C ALA A 16 0.28 -5.31 -3.40
N ALA A 17 0.44 -3.99 -3.55
CA ALA A 17 1.19 -3.17 -2.62
C ALA A 17 0.65 -3.23 -1.18
N VAL A 18 -0.68 -3.30 -1.01
CA VAL A 18 -1.31 -3.40 0.32
C VAL A 18 -1.08 -4.78 0.95
N GLN A 19 -0.97 -5.85 0.16
CA GLN A 19 -0.63 -7.18 0.67
C GLN A 19 0.78 -7.27 1.26
N GLU A 20 1.68 -6.38 0.85
CA GLU A 20 3.05 -6.31 1.36
C GLU A 20 3.17 -5.65 2.74
N ILE A 21 2.10 -5.02 3.23
CA ILE A 21 2.11 -4.40 4.57
C ILE A 21 2.17 -5.52 5.62
N PRO A 22 3.20 -5.57 6.48
CA PRO A 22 3.32 -6.62 7.49
C PRO A 22 2.18 -6.59 8.51
N HIS A 23 1.91 -7.75 9.11
CA HIS A 23 0.98 -7.85 10.25
C HIS A 23 1.43 -6.95 11.40
N GLY A 24 0.48 -6.25 12.04
CA GLY A 24 0.79 -5.32 13.13
C GLY A 24 1.44 -4.02 12.67
N LYS A 25 1.45 -3.73 11.36
CA LYS A 25 1.95 -2.49 10.78
C LYS A 25 0.89 -1.76 9.98
N VAL A 26 1.05 -0.46 9.87
CA VAL A 26 0.08 0.45 9.27
C VAL A 26 0.78 1.47 8.38
N THR A 27 0.15 1.85 7.29
CA THR A 27 0.66 2.89 6.38
C THR A 27 -0.44 3.87 5.99
N SER A 28 -0.09 4.86 5.17
CA SER A 28 -1.03 5.88 4.69
C SER A 28 -1.45 5.67 3.23
N TYR A 29 -2.63 6.17 2.86
CA TYR A 29 -3.07 6.20 1.46
C TYR A 29 -2.08 6.90 0.53
N GLY A 30 -1.43 7.97 1.01
CA GLY A 30 -0.40 8.69 0.26
C GLY A 30 0.86 7.86 0.05
N HIS A 31 1.24 7.06 1.06
CA HIS A 31 2.41 6.20 0.95
C HIS A 31 2.19 5.07 -0.05
N ILE A 32 1.03 4.41 -0.03
CA ILE A 32 0.68 3.42 -1.07
C ILE A 32 0.68 4.05 -2.45
N ALA A 33 0.10 5.25 -2.61
CA ALA A 33 0.10 5.96 -3.88
C ALA A 33 1.52 6.24 -4.39
N MET A 34 2.45 6.59 -3.50
CA MET A 34 3.86 6.78 -3.81
C MET A 34 4.54 5.45 -4.23
N LEU A 35 4.32 4.37 -3.48
CA LEU A 35 4.90 3.05 -3.77
C LEU A 35 4.46 2.47 -5.12
N VAL A 36 3.23 2.76 -5.57
CA VAL A 36 2.73 2.34 -6.89
C VAL A 36 3.02 3.35 -8.01
N GLY A 37 3.89 4.33 -7.77
CA GLY A 37 4.32 5.30 -8.79
C GLY A 37 3.29 6.40 -9.14
N THR A 38 2.29 6.63 -8.28
CA THR A 38 1.23 7.64 -8.50
C THR A 38 1.01 8.55 -7.27
N PRO A 39 2.05 9.24 -6.76
CA PRO A 39 1.98 10.02 -5.50
C PRO A 39 0.86 11.07 -5.46
N GLN A 40 0.41 11.54 -6.64
CA GLN A 40 -0.69 12.49 -6.82
C GLN A 40 -2.10 11.88 -6.67
N ARG A 41 -2.24 10.55 -6.46
CA ARG A 41 -3.53 9.84 -6.46
C ARG A 41 -3.93 9.16 -5.12
N PRO A 42 -3.66 9.71 -3.92
CA PRO A 42 -4.00 9.06 -2.64
C PRO A 42 -5.50 8.79 -2.46
N ARG A 43 -6.36 9.68 -2.99
CA ARG A 43 -7.81 9.48 -2.93
C ARG A 43 -8.26 8.26 -3.74
N GLN A 44 -7.59 7.98 -4.85
CA GLN A 44 -7.91 6.83 -5.70
C GLN A 44 -7.55 5.51 -5.00
N VAL A 45 -6.47 5.47 -4.22
CA VAL A 45 -6.16 4.31 -3.35
C VAL A 45 -7.33 4.01 -2.39
N GLY A 46 -7.90 5.05 -1.77
CA GLY A 46 -9.09 4.89 -0.93
C GLY A 46 -10.32 4.38 -1.70
N VAL A 47 -10.47 4.76 -2.98
CA VAL A 47 -11.50 4.23 -3.87
C VAL A 47 -11.24 2.75 -4.18
N CYS A 48 -10.00 2.33 -4.40
CA CYS A 48 -9.63 0.93 -4.60
C CYS A 48 -10.06 0.08 -3.39
N MET A 49 -9.75 0.53 -2.17
CA MET A 49 -10.14 -0.19 -0.94
C MET A 49 -11.66 -0.31 -0.79
N LYS A 50 -12.43 0.72 -1.19
CA LYS A 50 -13.91 0.68 -1.14
C LYS A 50 -14.54 -0.29 -2.14
N HIS A 51 -13.82 -0.66 -3.19
CA HIS A 51 -14.29 -1.51 -4.27
C HIS A 51 -13.56 -2.85 -4.33
N LEU A 52 -12.99 -3.30 -3.20
CA LEU A 52 -12.52 -4.66 -3.08
C LEU A 52 -13.67 -5.62 -3.43
N PRO A 53 -13.44 -6.61 -4.31
CA PRO A 53 -14.44 -7.62 -4.62
C PRO A 53 -14.92 -8.35 -3.36
N ALA A 54 -16.23 -8.57 -3.28
CA ALA A 54 -16.83 -9.41 -2.24
C ALA A 54 -16.76 -10.91 -2.57
N ASP A 55 -16.40 -11.25 -3.81
CA ASP A 55 -16.23 -12.63 -4.25
C ASP A 55 -14.93 -13.21 -3.66
N ALA A 56 -15.07 -14.22 -2.81
CA ALA A 56 -13.94 -14.92 -2.19
C ALA A 56 -13.07 -15.66 -3.21
N ALA A 57 -13.60 -16.01 -4.39
CA ALA A 57 -12.83 -16.64 -5.46
C ALA A 57 -11.97 -15.63 -6.25
N ALA A 58 -12.20 -14.33 -6.08
CA ALA A 58 -11.39 -13.31 -6.74
C ALA A 58 -9.97 -13.30 -6.17
N ARG A 59 -8.97 -13.13 -7.06
CA ARG A 59 -7.54 -13.01 -6.72
C ARG A 59 -7.28 -12.00 -5.60
N PHE A 60 -8.00 -10.87 -5.64
CA PHE A 60 -7.98 -9.85 -4.61
C PHE A 60 -9.38 -9.72 -4.04
N ASN A 61 -9.50 -9.84 -2.72
CA ASN A 61 -10.76 -9.73 -1.99
C ASN A 61 -10.51 -9.18 -0.58
N SER A 62 -11.58 -8.97 0.18
CA SER A 62 -11.50 -8.39 1.53
C SER A 62 -10.80 -9.26 2.58
N GLU A 63 -10.60 -10.55 2.32
CA GLU A 63 -9.89 -11.48 3.21
C GLU A 63 -8.39 -11.53 2.89
N THR A 64 -8.04 -11.42 1.60
CA THR A 64 -6.65 -11.51 1.12
C THR A 64 -5.92 -10.17 1.11
N VAL A 65 -6.63 -9.04 1.02
CA VAL A 65 -6.05 -7.70 1.01
C VAL A 65 -6.29 -7.03 2.37
N PRO A 66 -5.24 -6.75 3.18
CA PRO A 66 -5.37 -6.21 4.54
C PRO A 66 -5.69 -4.71 4.54
N TRP A 67 -6.85 -4.34 4.01
CA TRP A 67 -7.32 -2.97 3.83
C TRP A 67 -7.36 -2.17 5.15
N GLN A 68 -7.50 -2.84 6.29
CA GLN A 68 -7.51 -2.23 7.62
C GLN A 68 -6.18 -1.54 7.95
N ARG A 69 -5.06 -1.99 7.35
CA ARG A 69 -3.71 -1.46 7.57
C ARG A 69 -3.43 -0.13 6.84
N VAL A 70 -4.40 0.40 6.08
CA VAL A 70 -4.26 1.68 5.38
C VAL A 70 -5.16 2.74 6.01
N ILE A 71 -4.54 3.79 6.57
CA ILE A 71 -5.24 4.90 7.23
C ILE A 71 -4.83 6.25 6.64
N ASN A 72 -5.33 7.36 7.18
CA ASN A 72 -4.97 8.67 6.65
C ASN A 72 -3.55 9.11 7.06
N ALA A 73 -3.03 10.14 6.39
CA ALA A 73 -1.67 10.63 6.62
C ALA A 73 -1.41 11.21 8.02
N ARG A 74 -2.46 11.46 8.81
CA ARG A 74 -2.36 11.95 10.19
C ARG A 74 -2.39 10.83 11.23
N GLY A 75 -2.37 9.56 10.80
CA GLY A 75 -2.50 8.42 11.70
C GLY A 75 -3.93 8.21 12.20
N ILE A 76 -4.93 8.84 11.59
CA ILE A 76 -6.34 8.73 12.00
C ILE A 76 -7.07 7.73 11.10
N ILE A 77 -7.87 6.86 11.71
CA ILE A 77 -8.78 5.94 11.00
C ILE A 77 -9.90 6.77 10.38
N SER A 78 -9.96 6.78 9.05
CA SER A 78 -10.94 7.59 8.32
C SER A 78 -12.39 7.18 8.64
N PRO A 79 -13.31 8.14 8.84
CA PRO A 79 -14.74 7.85 8.88
C PRO A 79 -15.19 7.13 7.60
N ARG A 80 -15.98 6.08 7.76
CA ARG A 80 -16.57 5.30 6.66
C ARG A 80 -18.03 5.68 6.52
N SER A 81 -18.62 5.38 5.35
CA SER A 81 -20.03 5.65 5.06
C SER A 81 -21.00 4.90 5.99
N GLN A 82 -20.53 3.82 6.61
CA GLN A 82 -21.26 3.09 7.65
C GLN A 82 -20.75 3.51 9.04
N PRO A 83 -21.64 3.78 10.01
CA PRO A 83 -21.25 4.21 11.37
C PRO A 83 -20.27 3.26 12.06
N SER A 84 -20.36 1.96 11.77
CA SER A 84 -19.49 0.92 12.34
C SER A 84 -18.14 0.77 11.64
N GLY A 85 -17.90 1.44 10.51
CA GLY A 85 -16.72 1.16 9.69
C GLY A 85 -15.38 1.56 10.34
N ALA A 86 -15.32 2.71 11.03
CA ALA A 86 -14.11 3.10 11.77
C ALA A 86 -13.88 2.23 13.03
N PRO A 87 -14.90 1.94 13.86
CA PRO A 87 -14.78 0.97 14.94
C PRO A 87 -14.34 -0.43 14.49
N ASN A 88 -14.88 -0.95 13.38
CA ASN A 88 -14.50 -2.26 12.86
C ASN A 88 -13.05 -2.29 12.37
N GLN A 89 -12.61 -1.22 11.68
CA GLN A 89 -11.21 -1.09 11.27
C GLN A 89 -10.28 -1.04 12.49
N ALA A 90 -10.66 -0.32 13.54
CA ALA A 90 -9.90 -0.27 14.79
C ALA A 90 -9.85 -1.64 15.50
N ALA A 91 -10.96 -2.38 15.53
CA ALA A 91 -11.00 -3.72 16.11
C ALA A 91 -10.07 -4.69 15.35
N ALA A 92 -10.09 -4.64 14.02
CA ALA A 92 -9.20 -5.44 13.18
C ALA A 92 -7.72 -5.10 13.44
N LEU A 93 -7.36 -3.82 13.52
CA LEU A 93 -6.01 -3.39 13.87
C LEU A 93 -5.57 -3.86 15.26
N ARG A 94 -6.45 -3.75 16.26
CA ARG A 94 -6.17 -4.25 17.62
C ARG A 94 -5.97 -5.76 17.67
N ALA A 95 -6.71 -6.52 16.87
CA ALA A 95 -6.51 -7.97 16.74
C ALA A 95 -5.13 -8.31 16.18
N GLU A 96 -4.51 -7.41 15.41
CA GLU A 96 -3.14 -7.55 14.93
C GLU A 96 -2.07 -7.05 15.91
N GLY A 97 -2.47 -6.59 17.10
CA GLY A 97 -1.56 -6.02 18.10
C GLY A 97 -1.22 -4.55 17.88
N VAL A 98 -1.96 -3.83 17.01
CA VAL A 98 -1.81 -2.38 16.85
C VAL A 98 -2.61 -1.65 17.92
N GLU A 99 -1.94 -0.80 18.69
CA GLU A 99 -2.61 0.07 19.63
C GLU A 99 -3.39 1.18 18.90
N VAL A 100 -4.68 1.28 19.22
CA VAL A 100 -5.57 2.33 18.69
C VAL A 100 -6.10 3.18 19.84
N THR A 101 -5.67 4.44 19.88
CA THR A 101 -6.04 5.43 20.89
C THR A 101 -7.21 6.29 20.41
N THR A 102 -7.87 6.97 21.34
CA THR A 102 -8.96 7.91 21.04
C THR A 102 -8.46 9.34 21.26
N GLY A 103 -8.47 10.16 20.22
CA GLY A 103 -8.12 11.57 20.29
C GLY A 103 -9.18 12.42 21.00
N ALA A 104 -8.84 13.68 21.30
CA ALA A 104 -9.70 14.60 22.04
C ALA A 104 -11.08 14.83 21.41
N LEU A 105 -11.20 14.67 20.09
CA LEU A 105 -12.44 14.80 19.33
C LEU A 105 -13.16 13.47 19.08
N GLY A 106 -12.73 12.38 19.71
CA GLY A 106 -13.28 11.03 19.51
C GLY A 106 -12.74 10.31 18.27
N GLU A 107 -11.74 10.87 17.59
CA GLU A 107 -11.09 10.24 16.43
C GLU A 107 -10.25 9.04 16.88
N LEU A 108 -10.32 7.92 16.15
CA LEU A 108 -9.49 6.74 16.43
C LEU A 108 -8.14 6.88 15.72
N MET A 109 -7.05 6.73 16.46
CA MET A 109 -5.70 7.07 16.02
C MET A 109 -4.71 5.93 16.25
N VAL A 110 -3.68 5.87 15.41
CA VAL A 110 -2.54 4.95 15.50
C VAL A 110 -1.26 5.78 15.44
N ASP A 111 -0.32 5.46 16.33
CA ASP A 111 1.00 6.09 16.30
C ASP A 111 1.87 5.49 15.19
N PHE A 112 2.17 6.30 14.17
CA PHE A 112 3.07 5.91 13.08
C PHE A 112 4.52 5.74 13.51
N ALA A 113 4.98 6.36 14.61
CA ALA A 113 6.33 6.13 15.09
C ALA A 113 6.52 4.66 15.53
N GLN A 114 5.47 4.05 16.08
CA GLN A 114 5.51 2.68 16.58
C GLN A 114 5.08 1.65 15.52
N TYR A 115 3.98 1.92 14.82
CA TYR A 115 3.35 0.96 13.91
C TYR A 115 3.53 1.30 12.43
N GLY A 116 4.19 2.41 12.10
CA GLY A 116 4.39 2.87 10.73
C GLY A 116 5.17 1.87 9.87
N TRP A 117 4.67 1.66 8.65
CA TRP A 117 5.38 0.98 7.57
C TRP A 117 5.54 1.94 6.39
N PHE A 118 6.76 2.45 6.24
CA PHE A 118 7.11 3.48 5.26
C PHE A 118 8.41 3.14 4.51
N PRO A 119 8.48 1.99 3.80
CA PRO A 119 9.64 1.68 2.98
C PRO A 119 9.74 2.65 1.79
N ARG A 120 10.94 2.76 1.22
CA ARG A 120 11.17 3.60 0.02
C ARG A 120 10.66 2.95 -1.27
N VAL A 121 10.68 1.62 -1.32
CA VAL A 121 10.22 0.77 -2.42
C VAL A 121 9.43 -0.41 -1.83
N LEU A 122 8.63 -1.09 -2.65
CA LEU A 122 7.95 -2.31 -2.21
C LEU A 122 8.99 -3.40 -1.91
N PRO A 123 8.85 -4.17 -0.81
CA PRO A 123 9.69 -5.34 -0.54
C PRO A 123 9.86 -6.27 -1.75
N SER A 124 8.78 -6.55 -2.48
CA SER A 124 8.79 -7.37 -3.69
C SER A 124 9.69 -6.83 -4.81
N GLU A 125 9.83 -5.51 -4.91
CA GLU A 125 10.68 -4.82 -5.88
C GLU A 125 12.14 -4.72 -5.39
N ALA A 126 12.34 -4.57 -4.06
CA ALA A 126 13.67 -4.49 -3.45
C ALA A 126 14.48 -5.78 -3.64
N ASP A 127 13.82 -6.93 -3.57
CA ASP A 127 14.45 -8.25 -3.77
C ASP A 127 14.87 -8.49 -5.24
N GLY A 128 14.36 -7.69 -6.18
CA GLY A 128 14.69 -7.74 -7.61
C GLY A 128 15.93 -6.92 -8.02
N GLU A 129 16.34 -5.94 -7.21
CA GLU A 129 17.45 -5.02 -7.49
C GLU A 129 18.85 -5.64 -7.20
N GLY A 130 18.93 -6.97 -7.09
CA GLY A 130 20.18 -7.73 -6.98
C GLY A 130 20.71 -8.28 -8.31
N ALA A 131 19.97 -8.13 -9.42
CA ALA A 131 20.34 -8.75 -10.69
C ALA A 131 19.97 -7.87 -11.89
N SER A 132 20.64 -6.72 -12.07
CA SER A 132 21.01 -6.13 -13.38
C SER A 132 21.53 -4.69 -13.18
N GLY A 133 22.79 -4.54 -12.78
CA GLY A 133 23.54 -3.32 -13.08
C GLY A 133 24.30 -3.51 -14.39
N PRO A 134 24.04 -2.74 -15.47
CA PRO A 134 24.95 -2.74 -16.60
C PRO A 134 26.24 -2.03 -16.16
N GLY A 135 27.33 -2.79 -16.07
CA GLY A 135 28.66 -2.28 -15.83
C GLY A 135 29.06 -1.30 -16.94
N SER A 136 29.40 -0.08 -16.54
CA SER A 136 30.15 0.86 -17.36
C SER A 136 31.65 0.70 -17.04
N ALA A 137 32.41 0.19 -18.01
CA ALA A 137 33.84 0.38 -18.26
C ALA A 137 34.14 -0.45 -19.54
N GLY A 138 34.64 0.07 -20.65
CA GLY A 138 35.64 1.12 -20.84
C GLY A 138 36.91 0.46 -21.41
N GLU A 139 37.26 0.80 -22.66
CA GLU A 139 38.45 0.42 -23.46
C GLU A 139 38.74 -1.08 -23.72
N SER A 140 39.17 -1.52 -24.91
CA SER A 140 40.30 -0.97 -25.67
C SER A 140 40.33 -1.40 -27.15
N GLU A 141 40.79 -0.46 -27.97
CA GLU A 141 41.39 -0.56 -29.30
C GLU A 141 41.87 -1.93 -29.79
N GLN A 142 41.54 -2.25 -31.05
CA GLN A 142 42.40 -3.04 -31.94
C GLN A 142 42.51 -2.33 -33.28
N SER A 143 43.66 -1.69 -33.46
CA SER A 143 44.21 -1.22 -34.72
C SER A 143 44.92 -2.40 -35.38
N GLU A 144 44.48 -2.85 -36.55
CA GLU A 144 45.33 -3.62 -37.46
C GLU A 144 45.26 -2.98 -38.85
N GLY A 145 46.44 -2.63 -39.35
CA GLY A 145 46.65 -2.02 -40.65
C GLY A 145 46.65 -3.05 -41.78
N GLY A 146 46.37 -2.54 -42.98
CA GLY A 146 46.62 -3.15 -44.27
C GLY A 146 47.20 -2.10 -45.20
#